data_AF-A0AAW2II55-F1
#
_entry.id   AF-A0AAW2II55-F1
#
_cell.length_a   1.000
_cell.length_b   1.000
_cell.length_c   1.000
_cell.angle_alpha   90.00
_cell.angle_beta   90.00
_cell.angle_gamma   90.00
#
_symmetry.space_group_name_H-M   'P 1'
#
loop_
_entity.id
_entity.type
_entity.pdbx_description
1 polymer ?
#
loop_
_entity_poly.entity_id
_entity_poly.type
_entity_poly.pdbx_seq_one_letter_code
_entity_poly.pdbx_strand_id
1 'polypeptide(L)'
;MDPFRRKDGGIEASPEEIDSGCSAEIFADHPPSQRDGTVLSDEKEILARWREYFSELLNPVRDTKRGRTSAPLGAENSPTEAEVTAAINSFNSGKAAGVDEIRPDVLKALEKEGAYDSIAS
;
A
#
# COMPACT_ATOMS: atom_id res chain seq x y z
N MET A 1 5.66 -40.84 -20.54
CA MET A 1 6.04 -40.38 -19.19
C MET A 1 5.25 -39.13 -18.91
N ASP A 2 4.37 -39.16 -17.91
CA ASP A 2 3.51 -38.04 -17.53
C ASP A 2 4.07 -37.37 -16.26
N PRO A 3 4.37 -36.06 -16.24
CA PRO A 3 5.06 -35.42 -15.13
C PRO A 3 4.17 -35.10 -13.92
N PHE A 4 2.86 -35.39 -13.96
CA PHE A 4 1.89 -35.01 -12.91
C PHE A 4 1.47 -36.14 -11.97
N ARG A 5 2.39 -37.06 -11.64
CA ARG A 5 2.11 -38.07 -10.61
C ARG A 5 2.26 -37.44 -9.22
N ARG A 6 1.14 -37.02 -8.62
CA ARG A 6 1.08 -36.61 -7.21
C ARG A 6 1.31 -37.85 -6.34
N LYS A 7 2.38 -37.84 -5.53
CA LYS A 7 2.46 -38.73 -4.37
C LYS A 7 1.58 -38.16 -3.27
N ASP A 8 0.55 -38.93 -2.97
CA ASP A 8 -0.09 -39.07 -1.67
C ASP A 8 0.92 -39.01 -0.52
N GLY A 9 1.12 -37.79 0.00
CA GLY A 9 1.78 -37.53 1.27
C GLY A 9 0.87 -36.60 2.05
N GLY A 10 0.20 -37.14 3.07
CA GLY A 10 -0.68 -36.38 3.95
C GLY A 10 0.05 -35.20 4.56
N ILE A 11 -0.55 -34.02 4.46
CA ILE A 11 -0.08 -32.83 5.17
C ILE A 11 -0.59 -33.00 6.60
N GLU A 12 0.13 -33.77 7.41
CA GLU A 12 0.00 -33.66 8.86
C GLU A 12 0.65 -32.32 9.22
N ALA A 13 -0.15 -31.26 9.22
CA ALA A 13 0.29 -29.93 9.62
C ALA A 13 0.57 -29.98 11.13
N SER A 14 1.84 -30.20 11.46
CA SER A 14 2.36 -29.98 12.81
C SER A 14 2.12 -28.51 13.21
N PRO A 15 1.58 -28.21 14.40
CA PRO A 15 1.23 -26.84 14.79
C PRO A 15 2.42 -25.90 15.03
N GLU A 16 3.67 -26.36 14.82
CA GLU A 16 4.87 -25.64 15.25
C GLU A 16 5.53 -24.76 14.18
N GLU A 17 5.04 -24.72 12.95
CA GLU A 17 5.62 -23.86 11.91
C GLU A 17 4.84 -22.54 11.78
N ILE A 18 4.84 -21.75 12.85
CA ILE A 18 4.67 -20.30 12.72
C ILE A 18 6.05 -19.78 12.29
N ASP A 19 6.15 -19.36 11.03
CA ASP A 19 7.35 -18.78 10.44
C ASP A 19 7.84 -17.57 11.26
N SER A 20 8.75 -17.86 12.19
CA SER A 20 9.47 -16.89 13.00
C SER A 20 10.53 -16.13 12.18
N GLY A 21 10.55 -16.29 10.84
CA GLY A 21 11.45 -15.61 9.92
C GLY A 21 10.96 -14.24 9.44
N CYS A 22 9.65 -13.94 9.50
CA CYS A 22 9.11 -12.73 8.87
C CYS A 22 9.41 -11.39 9.57
N SER A 23 9.86 -11.36 10.83
CA SER A 23 10.06 -10.08 11.53
C SER A 23 11.40 -9.39 11.23
N ALA A 24 12.44 -10.14 10.87
CA ALA A 24 13.79 -9.59 10.72
C ALA A 24 14.02 -8.89 9.36
N GLU A 25 13.39 -9.35 8.28
CA GLU A 25 13.63 -8.81 6.93
C GLU A 25 12.90 -7.50 6.64
N ILE A 26 11.82 -7.20 7.37
CA ILE A 26 11.00 -5.98 7.15
C ILE A 26 11.75 -4.69 7.56
N PHE A 27 12.75 -4.80 8.43
CA PHE A 27 13.43 -3.64 9.03
C PHE A 27 14.94 -3.58 8.72
N ALA A 28 15.40 -4.26 7.66
CA ALA A 28 16.82 -4.35 7.32
C ALA A 28 17.52 -2.98 7.15
N ASP A 29 16.80 -1.97 6.63
CA ASP A 29 17.34 -0.61 6.46
C ASP A 29 17.26 0.25 7.74
N HIS A 30 16.38 -0.10 8.69
CA HIS A 30 16.28 0.60 9.96
C HIS A 30 15.67 -0.29 11.07
N PRO A 31 16.50 -0.98 11.86
CA PRO A 31 15.99 -1.88 12.89
C PRO A 31 15.26 -1.07 13.97
N PRO A 32 14.11 -1.56 14.48
CA PRO A 32 13.39 -0.89 15.55
C PRO A 32 14.34 -0.71 16.72
N SER A 33 14.54 0.54 17.13
CA SER A 33 15.54 0.88 18.16
C SER A 33 14.92 1.78 19.21
N GLN A 34 15.46 1.69 20.41
CA GLN A 34 15.18 2.65 21.46
C GLN A 34 15.75 4.04 21.13
N ARG A 35 15.35 5.05 21.90
CA ARG A 35 15.83 6.44 21.74
C ARG A 35 17.34 6.58 21.97
N ASP A 36 17.92 5.67 22.73
CA ASP A 36 19.37 5.59 22.99
C ASP A 36 20.14 4.80 21.90
N GLY A 37 19.44 4.33 20.86
CA GLY A 37 20.02 3.56 19.76
C GLY A 37 20.10 2.06 20.01
N THR A 38 19.59 1.55 21.13
CA THR A 38 19.56 0.11 21.40
C THR A 38 18.57 -0.60 20.47
N VAL A 39 19.05 -1.54 19.65
CA VAL A 39 18.20 -2.33 18.74
C VAL A 39 17.29 -3.27 19.54
N LEU A 40 16.02 -3.29 19.16
CA LEU A 40 14.99 -4.14 19.75
C LEU A 40 14.85 -5.43 18.97
N SER A 41 14.80 -6.55 19.69
CA SER A 41 14.62 -7.88 19.10
C SER A 41 13.42 -8.62 19.68
N ASP A 42 12.87 -8.17 20.81
CA ASP A 42 11.66 -8.73 21.40
C ASP A 42 10.41 -8.10 20.77
N GLU A 43 9.48 -8.95 20.31
CA GLU A 43 8.26 -8.53 19.63
C GLU A 43 7.41 -7.58 20.49
N LYS A 44 7.30 -7.84 21.80
CA LYS A 44 6.48 -7.00 22.70
C LYS A 44 7.12 -5.63 22.88
N GLU A 45 8.44 -5.57 22.94
CA GLU A 45 9.18 -4.32 23.03
C GLU A 45 9.06 -3.49 21.75
N ILE A 46 9.12 -4.14 20.59
CA ILE A 46 8.87 -3.51 19.28
C ILE A 46 7.45 -2.94 19.27
N LEU A 47 6.43 -3.75 19.57
CA LEU A 47 5.03 -3.30 19.61
C LEU A 47 4.81 -2.14 20.61
N ALA A 48 5.48 -2.17 21.76
CA ALA A 48 5.45 -1.07 22.72
C ALA A 48 6.04 0.22 22.14
N ARG A 49 7.15 0.16 21.39
CA ARG A 49 7.70 1.33 20.68
C ARG A 49 6.79 1.86 19.60
N TRP A 50 6.18 0.98 18.80
CA TRP A 50 5.19 1.41 17.80
C TRP A 50 4.03 2.13 18.46
N ARG A 51 3.50 1.58 19.56
CA ARG A 51 2.42 2.22 20.33
C ARG A 51 2.82 3.61 20.83
N GLU A 52 4.01 3.77 21.38
CA GLU A 52 4.52 5.07 21.86
C GLU A 52 4.69 6.07 20.73
N TYR A 53 5.37 5.68 19.65
CA TYR A 53 5.58 6.53 18.47
C TYR A 53 4.26 7.03 17.88
N PHE A 54 3.30 6.13 17.65
CA PHE A 54 1.99 6.52 17.13
C PHE A 54 1.17 7.31 18.13
N SER A 55 1.31 7.05 19.43
CA SER A 55 0.65 7.87 20.45
C SER A 55 1.19 9.31 20.44
N GLU A 56 2.49 9.53 20.33
CA GLU A 56 3.07 10.88 20.23
C GLU A 56 2.69 11.58 18.92
N LEU A 57 2.69 10.83 17.82
CA LEU A 57 2.37 11.35 16.49
C LEU A 57 0.89 11.72 16.34
N LEU A 58 -0.02 10.84 16.79
CA LEU A 58 -1.46 10.97 16.57
C LEU A 58 -2.19 11.63 17.75
N ASN A 59 -1.63 11.58 18.96
CA ASN A 59 -2.14 12.27 20.14
C ASN A 59 -1.14 13.33 20.61
N PRO A 60 -0.83 14.36 19.79
CA PRO A 60 -0.01 15.47 20.27
C PRO A 60 -0.64 16.00 21.56
N VAL A 61 0.20 16.16 22.59
CA VAL A 61 -0.22 16.69 23.90
C VAL A 61 -1.02 17.95 23.60
N ARG A 62 -2.32 17.88 23.88
CA ARG A 62 -3.27 18.91 23.53
C ARG A 62 -2.92 20.14 24.36
N ASP A 63 -2.11 21.03 23.81
CA ASP A 63 -2.38 22.45 24.00
C ASP A 63 -3.78 22.65 23.45
N THR A 64 -4.76 22.74 24.35
CA THR A 64 -6.20 22.92 24.09
C THR A 64 -6.52 24.22 23.34
N LYS A 65 -5.53 24.86 22.71
CA LYS A 65 -5.62 26.11 21.95
C LYS A 65 -5.37 25.95 20.46
N ARG A 66 -4.83 24.81 19.98
CA ARG A 66 -4.81 24.53 18.54
C ARG A 66 -6.13 23.90 18.17
N GLY A 67 -7.11 24.77 17.90
CA GLY A 67 -8.34 24.36 17.25
C GLY A 67 -7.99 23.43 16.10
N ARG A 68 -8.54 22.23 16.14
CA ARG A 68 -8.54 21.30 15.01
C ARG A 68 -9.12 22.09 13.84
N THR A 69 -8.26 22.62 13.00
CA THR A 69 -8.67 23.14 11.71
C THR A 69 -9.07 21.90 10.94
N SER A 70 -10.34 21.52 11.04
CA SER A 70 -11.01 20.89 9.92
C SER A 70 -11.05 21.96 8.83
N ALA A 71 -9.89 22.24 8.22
CA ALA A 71 -9.91 22.71 6.88
C ALA A 71 -10.75 21.67 6.13
N PRO A 72 -11.83 22.05 5.46
CA PRO A 72 -12.46 21.16 4.50
C PRO A 72 -11.31 20.65 3.64
N LEU A 73 -11.05 19.34 3.66
CA LEU A 73 -10.16 18.74 2.66
C LEU A 73 -10.81 19.12 1.35
N GLY A 74 -10.19 20.07 0.66
CA GLY A 74 -10.86 20.97 -0.28
C GLY A 74 -11.79 20.21 -1.21
N ALA A 75 -13.08 20.49 -1.11
CA ALA A 75 -14.07 20.15 -2.13
C ALA A 75 -13.88 21.04 -3.37
N GLU A 76 -12.64 21.34 -3.75
CA GLU A 76 -12.34 22.38 -4.73
C GLU A 76 -10.99 22.08 -5.40
N ASN A 77 -10.89 20.96 -6.10
CA ASN A 77 -10.03 20.77 -7.28
C ASN A 77 -10.44 19.42 -7.92
N SER A 78 -11.69 19.31 -8.38
CA SER A 78 -12.00 18.25 -9.32
C SER A 78 -11.12 18.47 -10.55
N PRO A 79 -10.35 17.47 -11.00
CA PRO A 79 -9.51 17.63 -12.17
C PRO A 79 -10.36 18.03 -13.37
N THR A 80 -9.88 18.99 -14.13
CA THR A 80 -10.49 19.39 -15.40
C THR A 80 -10.32 18.26 -16.42
N GLU A 81 -11.23 18.15 -17.38
CA GLU A 81 -11.10 17.19 -18.48
C GLU A 81 -9.75 17.34 -19.20
N ALA A 82 -9.27 18.57 -19.39
CA ALA A 82 -7.97 18.84 -19.99
C ALA A 82 -6.80 18.25 -19.19
N GLU A 83 -6.85 18.29 -17.85
CA GLU A 83 -5.84 17.67 -17.00
C GLU A 83 -5.88 16.15 -17.10
N VAL A 84 -7.08 15.56 -17.15
CA VAL A 84 -7.27 14.11 -17.34
C VAL A 84 -6.73 13.67 -18.70
N THR A 85 -7.08 14.37 -19.78
CA THR A 85 -6.59 14.11 -21.13
C THR A 85 -5.07 14.26 -21.21
N ALA A 86 -4.49 15.28 -20.57
CA ALA A 86 -3.04 15.48 -20.53
C ALA A 86 -2.33 14.33 -19.80
N ALA A 87 -2.88 13.90 -18.66
CA ALA A 87 -2.35 12.78 -17.89
C ALA A 87 -2.38 11.47 -18.71
N ILE A 88 -3.50 11.16 -19.37
CA ILE A 88 -3.63 9.95 -20.21
C ILE A 88 -2.65 9.98 -21.38
N ASN A 89 -2.48 11.14 -22.02
CA ASN A 89 -1.55 11.28 -23.13
C ASN A 89 -0.07 11.18 -22.73
N SER A 90 0.26 11.50 -21.47
CA SER A 90 1.63 11.44 -20.93
C SER A 90 2.19 10.01 -20.79
N PHE A 91 1.33 8.98 -20.81
CA PHE A 91 1.79 7.59 -20.70
C PHE A 91 2.69 7.18 -21.87
N ASN A 92 3.70 6.36 -21.62
CA ASN A 92 4.51 5.78 -22.69
C ASN A 92 3.78 4.59 -23.32
N SER A 93 3.66 4.59 -24.64
CA SER A 93 3.10 3.44 -25.39
C SER A 93 4.03 2.23 -25.33
N GLY A 94 3.46 1.02 -25.44
CA GLY A 94 4.23 -0.23 -25.43
C GLY A 94 4.78 -0.66 -24.06
N LYS A 95 4.35 -0.03 -22.95
CA LYS A 95 4.61 -0.57 -21.61
C LYS A 95 3.69 -1.74 -21.31
N ALA A 96 4.16 -2.65 -20.45
CA ALA A 96 3.38 -3.76 -19.93
C ALA A 96 2.23 -3.26 -19.04
N ALA A 97 1.17 -4.06 -18.95
CA ALA A 97 0.07 -3.81 -18.03
C ALA A 97 0.49 -4.07 -16.57
N GLY A 98 -0.23 -3.46 -15.62
CA GLY A 98 -0.11 -3.78 -14.21
C GLY A 98 -0.94 -5.00 -13.83
N VAL A 99 -1.22 -5.14 -12.52
CA VAL A 99 -2.10 -6.18 -11.98
C VAL A 99 -3.56 -6.06 -12.45
N ASP A 100 -3.92 -4.88 -12.95
CA ASP A 100 -5.22 -4.58 -13.56
C ASP A 100 -5.33 -5.12 -15.00
N GLU A 101 -4.24 -5.60 -15.58
CA GLU A 101 -4.13 -6.07 -16.96
C GLU A 101 -4.44 -4.99 -18.02
N ILE A 102 -4.49 -3.71 -17.64
CA ILE A 102 -4.77 -2.59 -18.54
C ILE A 102 -3.46 -2.01 -19.09
N ARG A 103 -3.30 -2.03 -20.41
CA ARG A 103 -2.16 -1.40 -21.08
C ARG A 103 -2.38 0.10 -21.27
N PRO A 104 -1.32 0.92 -21.24
CA PRO A 104 -1.45 2.37 -21.49
C PRO A 104 -2.00 2.71 -22.88
N ASP A 105 -1.75 1.85 -23.87
CA ASP A 105 -2.28 2.01 -25.23
C ASP A 105 -3.81 1.91 -25.26
N VAL A 106 -4.40 1.09 -24.38
CA VAL A 106 -5.85 0.93 -24.24
C VAL A 106 -6.45 2.19 -23.63
N LEU A 107 -5.83 2.72 -22.56
CA LEU A 107 -6.28 3.97 -21.92
C LEU A 107 -6.31 5.14 -22.92
N LYS A 108 -5.26 5.28 -23.74
CA LYS A 108 -5.20 6.31 -24.78
C LYS A 108 -6.21 6.12 -25.91
N ALA A 109 -6.62 4.88 -26.18
CA ALA A 109 -7.65 4.59 -27.19
C ALA A 109 -9.05 4.93 -26.65
N LEU A 110 -9.33 4.56 -25.40
CA LEU A 110 -10.62 4.83 -24.73
C LEU A 110 -10.90 6.34 -24.62
N GLU A 111 -9.87 7.16 -24.35
CA GLU A 111 -9.97 8.62 -24.36
C GLU A 111 -10.48 9.18 -25.70
N LYS A 112 -10.10 8.54 -26.82
CA LYS A 112 -10.53 8.96 -28.16
C LYS A 112 -11.94 8.49 -28.50
N GLU A 113 -12.41 7.45 -27.82
CA GLU A 113 -13.69 6.81 -28.12
C GLU A 113 -14.85 7.36 -27.27
N GLY A 114 -14.58 8.21 -26.27
CA GLY A 114 -15.63 8.93 -25.51
C GLY A 114 -16.58 8.00 -24.74
N ALA A 115 -16.13 6.79 -24.38
CA ALA A 115 -16.99 5.69 -23.95
C ALA A 115 -17.53 5.78 -22.50
N TYR A 116 -17.39 6.91 -21.82
CA TYR A 116 -17.80 7.09 -20.43
C TYR A 116 -19.32 7.34 -20.25
N ASP A 117 -20.04 7.72 -21.30
CA ASP A 117 -21.48 8.04 -21.23
C ASP A 117 -22.40 6.81 -21.21
N SER A 118 -21.90 5.60 -21.52
CA SER A 118 -22.74 4.40 -21.67
C SER A 118 -22.97 3.58 -20.40
N ILE A 119 -22.36 3.95 -19.27
CA ILE A 119 -22.48 3.21 -17.99
C ILE A 119 -23.42 3.86 -16.97
N ALA A 120 -24.07 4.98 -17.32
CA ALA A 120 -24.94 5.76 -16.42
C ALA A 120 -26.45 5.73 -16.79
N SER A 121 -26.93 4.73 -17.56
CA SER A 121 -28.36 4.54 -17.87
C SER A 121 -28.95 3.30 -17.23
#